data_AF-A0A9K3DA63-F1
#
_entry.id   AF-A0A9K3DA63-F1
#
_cell.length_a   1.000
_cell.length_b   1.000
_cell.length_c   1.000
_cell.angle_alpha   90.00
_cell.angle_beta   90.00
_cell.angle_gamma   90.00
#
_symmetry.space_group_name_H-M   'P 1'
#
loop_
_entity.id
_entity.type
_entity.pdbx_description
1 polymer ?
#
loop_
_entity_poly.entity_id
_entity_poly.type
_entity_poly.pdbx_seq_one_letter_code
_entity_poly.pdbx_strand_id
1 'polypeptide(L)'
;EESSGSCLSVSRQGNSLGLTTADGSEHRFFSPHCMSGLTQAEMYRCVAAPVADSVWRQEEAGRERERGPKGESEVKSGAVVLLGPPGSGKTYAAEGVIEHPSARGVVFRLVGHALRYIYI
;
A
#
# COMPACT_ATOMS: atom_id res chain seq x y z
N GLU A 1 -12.09 -26.26 -34.84
CA GLU A 1 -12.35 -24.97 -34.18
C GLU A 1 -11.18 -24.70 -33.25
N GLU A 2 -10.29 -23.79 -33.65
CA GLU A 2 -9.08 -23.45 -32.90
C GLU A 2 -9.45 -22.63 -31.66
N SER A 3 -9.03 -23.12 -30.49
CA SER A 3 -9.08 -22.39 -29.24
C SER A 3 -8.03 -21.27 -29.30
N SER A 4 -8.45 -20.09 -29.74
CA SER A 4 -7.66 -18.87 -29.68
C SER A 4 -7.51 -18.43 -28.21
N GLY A 5 -6.46 -18.94 -27.56
CA GLY A 5 -6.06 -18.55 -26.21
C GLY A 5 -5.75 -17.06 -26.17
N SER A 6 -6.53 -16.31 -25.39
CA SER A 6 -6.30 -14.89 -25.12
C SER A 6 -5.14 -14.73 -24.13
N CYS A 7 -3.91 -14.86 -24.62
CA CYS A 7 -2.74 -14.71 -23.77
C CYS A 7 -2.42 -13.23 -23.58
N LEU A 8 -2.95 -12.64 -22.50
CA LEU A 8 -2.39 -11.42 -21.93
C LEU A 8 -1.08 -11.78 -21.22
N SER A 9 0.05 -11.23 -21.66
CA SER A 9 1.31 -11.37 -20.94
C SER A 9 1.65 -10.10 -20.17
N VAL A 10 2.13 -10.28 -18.95
CA VAL A 10 2.58 -9.19 -18.08
C VAL A 10 4.09 -9.26 -17.94
N SER A 11 4.80 -8.17 -18.23
CA SER A 11 6.25 -8.07 -18.07
C SER A 11 6.60 -6.92 -17.13
N ARG A 12 7.76 -7.00 -16.46
CA ARG A 12 8.25 -5.93 -15.59
C ARG A 12 9.68 -5.58 -15.95
N GLN A 13 9.96 -4.29 -16.09
CA GLN A 13 11.31 -3.77 -16.26
C GLN A 13 11.50 -2.55 -15.36
N GLY A 14 12.24 -2.73 -14.25
CA GLY A 14 12.40 -1.70 -13.24
C GLY A 14 11.04 -1.24 -12.68
N ASN A 15 10.75 0.06 -12.84
CA ASN A 15 9.52 0.72 -12.38
C ASN A 15 8.38 0.69 -13.42
N SER A 16 8.57 -0.05 -14.52
CA SER A 16 7.59 -0.15 -15.60
C SER A 16 6.93 -1.52 -15.64
N LEU A 17 5.60 -1.50 -15.82
CA LEU A 17 4.76 -2.67 -16.07
C LEU A 17 4.36 -2.68 -17.55
N GLY A 18 4.71 -3.74 -18.26
CA GLY A 18 4.29 -4.00 -19.64
C GLY A 18 3.09 -4.93 -19.66
N LEU A 19 2.08 -4.61 -20.47
CA LEU A 19 0.96 -5.47 -20.81
C LEU A 19 0.98 -5.69 -22.32
N THR A 20 1.08 -6.95 -22.75
CA THR A 20 0.91 -7.33 -24.15
C THR A 20 -0.49 -7.89 -24.34
N THR A 21 -1.25 -7.28 -25.24
CA THR A 21 -2.59 -7.72 -25.61
C THR A 21 -2.55 -8.88 -26.60
N ALA A 22 -3.68 -9.57 -26.77
CA ALA A 22 -3.77 -10.74 -27.64
C ALA A 22 -3.50 -10.44 -29.13
N ASP A 23 -3.65 -9.18 -29.55
CA ASP A 23 -3.30 -8.68 -30.89
C ASP A 23 -1.80 -8.33 -31.02
N GLY A 24 -1.01 -8.51 -29.96
CA GLY A 24 0.42 -8.20 -29.91
C GLY A 24 0.75 -6.74 -29.55
N SER A 25 -0.25 -5.88 -29.32
CA SER A 25 0.01 -4.50 -28.91
C SER A 25 0.63 -4.44 -27.51
N GLU A 26 1.67 -3.61 -27.33
CA GLU A 26 2.37 -3.46 -26.05
C GLU A 26 2.00 -2.12 -25.39
N HIS A 27 1.50 -2.19 -24.16
CA HIS A 27 1.19 -1.03 -23.33
C HIS A 27 2.13 -0.99 -22.13
N ARG A 28 2.77 0.17 -21.88
CA ARG A 28 3.68 0.36 -20.74
C ARG A 28 3.12 1.38 -19.76
N PHE A 29 3.13 1.01 -18.49
CA PHE A 29 2.71 1.85 -17.38
C PHE A 29 3.91 2.08 -16.46
N PHE A 30 4.11 3.33 -16.05
CA PHE A 30 5.14 3.68 -15.08
C PHE A 30 4.50 3.87 -13.71
N SER A 31 5.07 3.25 -12.69
CA SER A 31 4.72 3.48 -11.29
C SER A 31 6.00 3.74 -10.50
N PRO A 32 6.03 4.74 -9.59
CA PRO A 32 7.17 4.95 -8.69
C PRO A 32 7.56 3.68 -7.94
N HIS A 33 6.59 2.80 -7.71
CA HIS A 33 6.76 1.51 -7.05
C HIS A 33 6.06 0.41 -7.86
N CYS A 34 6.76 -0.16 -8.83
CA CYS A 34 6.33 -1.38 -9.53
C CYS A 34 6.94 -2.62 -8.85
N MET A 35 6.19 -3.23 -7.94
CA MET A 35 6.71 -4.28 -7.05
C MET A 35 5.97 -5.60 -7.25
N SER A 36 6.69 -6.71 -7.14
CA SER A 36 6.14 -8.08 -7.23
C SER A 36 6.92 -9.01 -6.30
N GLY A 37 6.26 -10.09 -5.87
CA GLY A 37 6.88 -11.08 -4.98
C GLY A 37 7.19 -10.56 -3.57
N LEU A 38 6.58 -9.44 -3.16
CA LEU A 38 6.79 -8.88 -1.84
C LEU A 38 6.12 -9.71 -0.76
N THR A 39 6.80 -9.83 0.37
CA THR A 39 6.15 -10.22 1.62
C THR A 39 5.19 -9.11 2.09
N GLN A 40 4.24 -9.47 2.94
CA GLN A 40 3.32 -8.52 3.57
C GLN A 40 4.04 -7.43 4.37
N ALA A 41 5.16 -7.78 5.00
CA ALA A 41 5.98 -6.82 5.75
C ALA A 41 6.70 -5.82 4.85
N GLU A 42 7.19 -6.27 3.69
CA GLU A 42 7.83 -5.39 2.70
C GLU A 42 6.81 -4.46 2.05
N MET A 43 5.67 -4.99 1.62
CA MET A 43 4.58 -4.17 1.08
C MET A 43 4.15 -3.08 2.07
N TYR A 44 3.98 -3.43 3.35
CA TYR A 44 3.66 -2.45 4.39
C TYR A 44 4.73 -1.35 4.50
N ARG A 45 6.01 -1.72 4.59
CA ARG A 45 7.12 -0.77 4.72
C ARG A 45 7.23 0.17 3.52
N CYS A 46 6.97 -0.33 2.32
CA CYS A 46 7.09 0.47 1.10
C CYS A 46 5.89 1.40 0.85
N VAL A 47 4.68 1.00 1.25
CA VAL A 47 3.45 1.73 0.87
C VAL A 47 2.77 2.42 2.05
N ALA A 48 2.52 1.69 3.14
CA ALA A 48 1.65 2.16 4.21
C ALA A 48 2.41 2.84 5.35
N ALA A 49 3.63 2.38 5.68
CA ALA A 49 4.44 2.96 6.74
C ALA A 49 4.76 4.46 6.50
N PRO A 50 5.15 4.91 5.29
CA PRO A 50 5.42 6.33 5.05
C PRO A 50 4.20 7.23 5.26
N VAL A 51 3.00 6.73 4.92
CA VAL A 51 1.74 7.45 5.16
C VAL A 51 1.46 7.52 6.66
N ALA A 52 1.59 6.41 7.39
CA ALA A 52 1.41 6.37 8.83
C ALA A 52 2.39 7.29 9.58
N ASP A 53 3.68 7.25 9.21
CA ASP A 53 4.72 8.11 9.77
C ASP A 53 4.42 9.59 9.51
N SER A 54 3.94 9.91 8.31
CA SER A 54 3.59 11.28 7.94
C SER A 54 2.43 11.81 8.77
N VAL A 55 1.38 11.00 8.99
CA VAL A 55 0.25 11.37 9.85
C VAL A 55 0.74 11.60 11.27
N TRP A 56 1.55 10.68 11.82
CA TRP A 56 2.01 10.78 13.20
C TRP A 56 2.93 11.99 13.44
N ARG A 57 3.94 12.22 12.59
CA ARG A 57 4.84 13.38 12.74
C ARG A 57 4.09 14.72 12.70
N GLN A 58 3.00 14.78 11.95
CA GLN A 58 2.19 15.99 11.86
C GLN A 58 1.33 16.19 13.12
N GLU A 59 0.81 15.12 13.71
CA GLU A 59 0.16 15.14 15.03
C GLU A 59 1.14 15.60 16.12
N GLU A 60 2.37 15.08 16.16
CA GLU A 60 3.40 15.52 17.12
C GLU A 60 3.72 17.00 16.96
N ALA A 61 3.96 17.46 15.72
CA ALA A 61 4.22 18.88 15.43
C ALA A 61 3.02 19.78 15.77
N GLY A 62 1.79 19.27 15.64
CA GLY A 62 0.56 19.94 16.08
C GLY A 62 0.51 20.10 17.60
N ARG A 63 0.78 19.01 18.35
CA ARG A 63 0.83 19.02 19.82
C ARG A 63 1.88 19.97 20.38
N GLU A 64 3.05 20.10 19.73
CA GLU A 64 4.07 21.07 20.13
C GLU A 64 3.61 22.53 19.93
N ARG A 65 2.82 22.80 18.88
CA ARG A 65 2.28 24.14 18.59
C ARG A 65 1.08 24.50 19.46
N GLU A 66 0.28 23.53 19.90
CA GLU A 66 -0.84 23.73 20.82
C GLU A 66 -0.43 24.07 22.27
N ARG A 67 0.88 24.02 22.60
CA ARG A 67 1.40 24.70 23.80
C ARG A 67 1.37 26.24 23.69
N GLY A 68 1.07 26.79 22.50
CA GLY A 68 0.69 28.18 22.28
C GLY A 68 -0.84 28.39 22.37
N PRO A 69 -1.33 29.64 22.38
CA PRO A 69 -2.74 29.93 22.65
C PRO A 69 -3.66 29.36 21.55
N LYS A 70 -4.43 28.32 21.91
CA LYS A 70 -5.63 27.76 21.26
C LYS A 70 -5.77 28.04 19.75
N GLY A 71 -5.05 27.27 18.94
CA GLY A 71 -5.38 27.08 17.52
C GLY A 71 -6.23 25.83 17.34
N GLU A 72 -7.17 25.86 16.40
CA GLU A 72 -7.92 24.68 15.97
C GLU A 72 -6.94 23.57 15.54
N SER A 73 -7.07 22.39 16.15
CA SER A 73 -6.31 21.20 15.77
C SER A 73 -6.86 20.68 14.44
N GLU A 74 -6.16 20.95 13.34
CA GLU A 74 -6.50 20.35 12.05
C GLU A 74 -6.09 18.87 12.09
N VAL A 75 -7.07 17.98 12.29
CA VAL A 75 -6.85 16.53 12.26
C VAL A 75 -6.38 16.12 10.88
N LYS A 76 -5.13 15.69 10.75
CA LYS A 76 -4.58 15.25 9.47
C LYS A 76 -4.82 13.78 9.25
N SER A 77 -5.53 13.47 8.18
CA SER A 77 -5.93 12.11 7.82
C SER A 77 -5.09 11.57 6.66
N GLY A 78 -4.66 10.31 6.77
CA GLY A 78 -4.00 9.57 5.69
C GLY A 78 -4.85 8.35 5.29
N ALA A 79 -4.86 8.01 4.00
CA ALA A 79 -5.58 6.86 3.47
C ALA A 79 -4.69 5.99 2.60
N VAL A 80 -4.82 4.67 2.75
CA VAL A 80 -4.23 3.66 1.86
C VAL A 80 -5.38 2.95 1.16
N VAL A 81 -5.43 3.05 -0.17
CA VAL A 81 -6.52 2.49 -0.98
C VAL A 81 -5.97 1.37 -1.87
N LEU A 82 -6.62 0.21 -1.83
CA LEU A 82 -6.26 -0.95 -2.65
C LEU A 82 -7.25 -1.09 -3.81
N LEU A 83 -6.74 -1.00 -5.05
CA LEU A 83 -7.55 -1.04 -6.27
C LEU A 83 -7.11 -2.20 -7.16
N GLY A 84 -8.06 -2.78 -7.89
CA GLY A 84 -7.81 -3.89 -8.81
C GLY A 84 -9.05 -4.77 -9.04
N PRO A 85 -9.03 -5.64 -10.05
CA PRO A 85 -10.14 -6.53 -10.37
C PRO A 85 -10.40 -7.57 -9.26
N PRO A 86 -11.58 -8.23 -9.24
CA PRO A 86 -11.83 -9.36 -8.34
C PRO A 86 -10.72 -10.42 -8.44
N GLY A 87 -10.35 -11.03 -7.31
CA GLY A 87 -9.27 -12.03 -7.25
C GLY A 87 -7.84 -11.46 -7.28
N SER A 88 -7.64 -10.15 -7.46
CA SER A 88 -6.30 -9.53 -7.52
C SER A 88 -5.56 -9.42 -6.17
N GLY A 89 -6.05 -10.06 -5.11
CA GLY A 89 -5.39 -10.05 -3.80
C GLY A 89 -5.60 -8.80 -2.93
N LYS A 90 -6.58 -7.92 -3.22
CA LYS A 90 -6.85 -6.71 -2.40
C LYS A 90 -7.09 -7.04 -0.91
N THR A 91 -8.00 -7.97 -0.62
CA THR A 91 -8.30 -8.39 0.77
C THR A 91 -7.07 -9.02 1.42
N TYR A 92 -6.35 -9.86 0.67
CA TYR A 92 -5.10 -10.44 1.16
C TYR A 92 -4.05 -9.37 1.47
N ALA A 93 -3.91 -8.31 0.67
CA ALA A 93 -2.99 -7.21 0.97
C ALA A 93 -3.44 -6.38 2.19
N ALA A 94 -4.74 -6.13 2.36
CA ALA A 94 -5.28 -5.39 3.50
C ALA A 94 -5.13 -6.18 4.81
N GLU A 95 -5.61 -7.42 4.84
CA GLU A 95 -5.79 -8.22 6.07
C GLU A 95 -4.68 -9.25 6.24
N GLY A 96 -4.22 -9.85 5.14
CA GLY A 96 -3.28 -10.96 5.15
C GLY A 96 -3.88 -12.21 5.76
N VAL A 97 -3.05 -13.05 6.37
CA VAL A 97 -3.50 -14.19 7.19
C VAL A 97 -3.37 -13.80 8.65
N ILE A 98 -4.50 -13.56 9.31
CA ILE A 98 -4.57 -12.98 10.66
C ILE A 98 -3.82 -13.85 11.68
N GLU A 99 -3.95 -15.17 11.56
CA GLU A 99 -3.37 -16.17 12.45
C GLU A 99 -1.84 -16.30 12.30
N HIS A 100 -1.26 -15.83 11.19
CA HIS A 100 0.18 -15.93 10.92
C HIS A 100 0.84 -14.55 11.01
N PRO A 101 1.60 -14.23 12.08
CA PRO A 101 2.17 -12.89 12.29
C PRO A 101 3.00 -12.36 11.13
N SER A 102 3.76 -13.22 10.44
CA SER A 102 4.57 -12.85 9.27
C SER A 102 3.71 -12.52 8.04
N ALA A 103 2.51 -13.08 7.93
CA ALA A 103 1.59 -12.93 6.81
C ALA A 103 0.44 -11.94 7.07
N ARG A 104 0.43 -11.24 8.22
CA ARG A 104 -0.54 -10.16 8.49
C ARG A 104 -0.37 -9.00 7.51
N GLY A 105 -1.50 -8.51 7.00
CA GLY A 105 -1.56 -7.42 6.03
C GLY A 105 -1.41 -6.03 6.61
N VAL A 106 -1.72 -5.02 5.79
CA VAL A 106 -1.55 -3.59 6.11
C VAL A 106 -2.32 -3.17 7.36
N VAL A 107 -3.57 -3.59 7.53
CA VAL A 107 -4.44 -3.13 8.63
C VAL A 107 -3.85 -3.48 9.99
N PHE A 108 -3.48 -4.74 10.21
CA PHE A 108 -2.92 -5.19 11.48
C PHE A 108 -1.57 -4.53 11.79
N ARG A 109 -0.77 -4.26 10.75
CA ARG A 109 0.51 -3.58 10.90
C ARG A 109 0.33 -2.10 11.22
N LEU A 110 -0.67 -1.43 10.63
CA LEU A 110 -1.04 -0.06 10.99
C LEU A 110 -1.43 0.04 12.46
N VAL A 111 -2.28 -0.87 12.95
CA VAL A 111 -2.65 -0.91 14.37
C VAL A 111 -1.41 -1.12 15.25
N GLY A 112 -0.57 -2.10 14.94
CA GLY A 112 0.67 -2.34 15.67
C GLY A 112 1.63 -1.14 15.64
N HIS A 113 1.66 -0.40 14.54
CA HIS A 113 2.47 0.81 14.40
C HIS A 113 1.91 1.95 15.28
N ALA A 114 0.62 2.21 15.22
CA ALA A 114 -0.03 3.22 16.05
C ALA A 114 0.16 2.95 17.55
N LEU A 115 0.08 1.69 17.98
CA LEU A 115 0.31 1.33 19.39
C LEU A 115 1.74 1.64 19.83
N ARG A 116 2.76 1.51 18.98
CA ARG A 116 4.14 1.89 19.35
C ARG A 116 4.24 3.35 19.74
N TYR A 117 3.45 4.21 19.12
CA TYR A 117 3.46 5.63 19.38
C TYR A 117 2.62 6.06 20.60
N ILE A 118 1.67 5.24 21.03
CA ILE A 118 0.85 5.50 22.22
C ILE A 118 1.59 5.10 23.51
N TYR A 119 2.47 4.08 23.43
CA TYR A 119 3.16 3.50 24.59
C TYR A 119 4.64 3.92 24.73
N ILE A 120 5.08 4.94 23.98
CA ILE A 120 6.35 5.65 24.19
C ILE A 120 6.04 6.99 24.85
#